data_AF-A0AAQ3QYB7-F1
#
_entry.id   AF-A0AAQ3QYB7-F1
#
_cell.length_a   1.000
_cell.length_b   1.000
_cell.length_c   1.000
_cell.angle_alpha   90.00
_cell.angle_beta   90.00
_cell.angle_gamma   90.00
#
_symmetry.space_group_name_H-M   'P 1'
#
loop_
_entity.id
_entity.type
_entity.pdbx_description
1 polymer ?
#
loop_
_entity_poly.entity_id
_entity_poly.type
_entity_poly.pdbx_seq_one_letter_code
_entity_poly.pdbx_strand_id
1 'polypeptide(L)' 'MFEWNAYLLAIFLFGCLFFAGAVGALVWAVKNGQFKNIDGGATVIFDEEEPEGVQQDFFPGEAAKQRAAFAASEKEST' A
#
# COMPACT_ATOMS: atom_id res chain seq x y z
N MET A 1 -23.16 -10.86 -41.24
CA MET A 1 -22.47 -11.70 -40.24
C MET A 1 -20.96 -11.46 -40.18
N PHE A 2 -20.25 -11.23 -41.31
CA PHE A 2 -18.79 -11.06 -41.31
C PHE A 2 -18.25 -9.74 -40.72
N GLU A 3 -18.97 -8.62 -40.85
CA GLU A 3 -18.55 -7.30 -40.32
C GLU A 3 -18.29 -7.32 -38.82
N TRP A 4 -19.19 -7.92 -38.04
CA TRP A 4 -19.07 -8.05 -36.58
C TRP A 4 -17.82 -8.81 -36.15
N ASN A 5 -17.39 -9.80 -36.92
CA ASN A 5 -16.18 -10.58 -36.61
C ASN A 5 -14.92 -9.73 -36.74
N ALA A 6 -14.88 -8.80 -37.69
CA ALA A 6 -13.75 -7.89 -37.86
C ALA A 6 -13.63 -6.92 -36.68
N TYR A 7 -14.77 -6.37 -36.21
CA TYR A 7 -14.80 -5.53 -35.01
C TYR A 7 -14.41 -6.30 -33.75
N LEU A 8 -14.91 -7.52 -33.57
CA LEU A 8 -14.55 -8.37 -32.43
C LEU A 8 -13.05 -8.72 -32.44
N LEU A 9 -12.49 -9.03 -33.61
CA LEU A 9 -11.06 -9.30 -33.77
C LEU A 9 -10.23 -8.04 -33.47
N ALA A 10 -10.66 -6.87 -33.94
CA ALA A 10 -9.98 -5.61 -33.62
C ALA A 10 -9.98 -5.34 -32.11
N ILE A 11 -11.13 -5.46 -31.45
CA ILE A 11 -11.26 -5.28 -29.99
C ILE A 11 -10.35 -6.27 -29.26
N PHE A 12 -10.34 -7.53 -29.67
CA PHE A 12 -9.49 -8.55 -29.06
C PHE A 12 -8.00 -8.20 -29.20
N LEU A 13 -7.55 -7.80 -30.40
CA LEU A 13 -6.16 -7.42 -30.64
C LEU A 13 -5.75 -6.18 -29.83
N PHE A 14 -6.62 -5.17 -29.75
CA PHE A 14 -6.39 -4.00 -28.89
C PHE A 14 -6.31 -4.39 -27.42
N GLY A 15 -7.19 -5.29 -26.96
CA GLY A 15 -7.13 -5.84 -25.61
C GLY A 15 -5.80 -6.54 -25.34
N CYS A 16 -5.38 -7.45 -26.23
CA CYS A 16 -4.10 -8.14 -26.11
C CYS A 16 -2.91 -7.16 -26.07
N LEU A 17 -2.92 -6.14 -26.93
CA LEU A 17 -1.87 -5.12 -26.95
C LEU A 17 -1.83 -4.32 -25.63
N PHE A 18 -3.00 -3.94 -25.12
CA PHE A 18 -3.11 -3.23 -23.84
C PHE A 18 -2.57 -4.08 -22.68
N PHE A 19 -2.98 -5.34 -22.57
CA PHE A 19 -2.52 -6.22 -21.49
C PHE A 19 -1.02 -6.55 -21.62
N ALA A 20 -0.50 -6.74 -22.84
CA ALA A 20 0.93 -6.90 -23.06
C ALA A 20 1.70 -5.65 -22.59
N GLY A 21 1.19 -4.46 -22.89
CA GLY A 21 1.71 -3.19 -22.39
C GLY A 21 1.67 -3.09 -20.86
N ALA A 22 0.56 -3.48 -20.24
CA ALA A 22 0.41 -3.47 -18.79
C ALA A 22 1.42 -4.41 -18.09
N VAL A 23 1.59 -5.64 -18.60
CA VAL A 23 2.60 -6.58 -18.10
C VAL A 23 4.01 -6.01 -18.30
N GLY A 24 4.29 -5.42 -19.47
CA GLY A 24 5.58 -4.77 -19.73
C GLY A 24 5.88 -3.63 -18.76
N ALA A 25 4.89 -2.76 -18.50
CA ALA A 25 4.99 -1.67 -17.54
C ALA A 25 5.20 -2.18 -16.11
N LEU A 26 4.50 -3.25 -15.72
CA LEU A 26 4.67 -3.87 -14.40
C LEU A 26 6.08 -4.45 -14.23
N VAL A 27 6.57 -5.21 -15.23
CA VAL A 27 7.94 -5.76 -15.22
C VAL A 27 8.97 -4.64 -15.14
N TRP A 28 8.76 -3.55 -15.90
CA TRP A 28 9.62 -2.37 -15.82
C TRP A 28 9.58 -1.75 -14.41
N ALA A 29 8.41 -1.56 -13.82
CA ALA A 29 8.26 -0.98 -12.49
C ALA A 29 8.97 -1.80 -11.41
N VAL A 30 8.84 -3.14 -11.47
CA VAL A 30 9.55 -4.07 -10.58
C VAL A 30 11.07 -3.95 -10.76
N LYS A 31 11.56 -3.97 -12.00
CA LYS A 31 13.01 -3.86 -12.28
C LYS A 31 13.61 -2.53 -11.84
N ASN A 32 12.86 -1.44 -11.98
CA ASN A 32 13.29 -0.10 -11.57
C ASN A 32 13.08 0.16 -10.07
N GLY A 33 12.59 -0.84 -9.32
CA GLY A 33 12.44 -0.75 -7.88
C GLY A 33 11.34 0.20 -7.42
N GLN A 34 10.31 0.43 -8.26
CA GLN A 34 9.14 1.24 -7.89
C GLN A 34 8.39 0.68 -6.67
N PHE A 35 8.59 -0.61 -6.37
CA PHE A 35 8.03 -1.32 -5.23
C PHE A 35 9.03 -1.54 -4.08
N LYS A 36 10.23 -0.92 -4.09
CA LYS A 36 11.25 -1.18 -3.07
C LYS A 36 10.93 -0.62 -1.69
N ASN A 37 10.11 0.43 -1.60
CA ASN A 37 9.79 1.12 -0.35
C ASN A 37 8.29 1.36 -0.23
N ILE A 38 7.49 0.31 -0.43
CA ILE A 38 6.04 0.39 -0.24
C ILE A 38 5.73 0.71 1.23
N ASP A 39 6.45 0.08 2.15
CA ASP A 39 6.26 0.27 3.59
C ASP A 39 6.50 1.73 4.00
N GLY A 40 7.55 2.37 3.50
CA GLY A 40 7.82 3.79 3.78
C GLY A 40 6.74 4.75 3.27
N GLY A 41 5.97 4.36 2.25
CA GLY A 41 4.80 5.11 1.82
C GLY A 41 3.61 4.97 2.77
N ALA A 42 3.44 3.79 3.39
CA ALA A 42 2.41 3.55 4.38
C ALA A 42 2.71 4.27 5.71
N THR A 43 3.98 4.41 6.06
CA THR A 43 4.40 5.06 7.30
C THR A 43 4.46 6.58 7.22
N VAL A 44 4.23 7.20 6.05
CA VAL A 44 4.33 8.66 5.86
C VAL A 44 3.26 9.46 6.62
N ILE A 45 2.17 8.79 7.03
CA ILE A 45 1.11 9.40 7.82
C ILE A 45 1.48 9.55 9.30
N PHE A 46 2.44 8.74 9.77
CA PHE A 46 2.95 8.81 11.14
C PHE A 46 4.04 9.87 11.21
N ASP A 47 3.99 10.70 12.23
CA ASP A 47 4.95 11.75 12.50
C ASP A 47 5.42 11.70 13.96
N GLU A 48 6.18 12.71 14.39
CA GLU A 48 6.67 12.78 15.78
C GLU A 48 5.54 12.97 16.80
N GLU A 49 4.38 13.49 16.37
CA GLU A 49 3.21 13.68 17.23
C GLU A 49 2.35 12.41 17.29
N GLU A 50 2.22 11.69 16.18
CA GLU A 50 1.52 10.41 16.04
C GLU A 50 2.46 9.30 15.53
N PRO A 51 3.27 8.70 16.41
CA PRO A 51 4.21 7.66 16.03
C PRO A 51 3.54 6.32 15.72
N GLU A 52 4.14 5.57 14.81
CA GLU A 52 3.68 4.24 14.42
C GLU A 52 3.60 3.30 15.63
N GLY A 53 2.49 2.56 15.73
CA GLY A 53 2.28 1.56 16.77
C GLY A 53 1.87 2.10 18.15
N VAL A 54 1.71 3.43 18.30
CA VAL A 54 1.24 4.04 19.54
C VAL A 54 -0.21 4.48 19.41
N GLN A 55 -1.09 3.88 20.22
CA GLN A 55 -2.48 4.33 20.32
C GLN A 55 -2.51 5.74 20.93
N GLN A 56 -2.96 6.74 20.17
CA GLN A 56 -3.13 8.12 20.67
C GLN A 56 -4.55 8.42 21.14
N ASP A 57 -5.55 7.71 20.61
CA ASP A 57 -6.95 7.91 20.98
C ASP A 57 -7.30 7.16 22.27
N PHE A 58 -7.74 7.91 23.27
CA PHE A 58 -8.14 7.40 24.57
C PHE A 58 -9.48 7.99 24.96
N PHE A 59 -10.34 7.15 25.52
CA PHE A 59 -11.53 7.65 26.22
C PHE A 59 -11.11 8.57 27.38
N PRO A 60 -11.89 9.64 27.65
CA PRO A 60 -11.59 10.58 28.73
C PRO A 60 -11.35 9.85 30.06
N GLY A 61 -10.15 10.03 30.64
CA GLY A 61 -9.74 9.41 31.90
C GLY A 61 -8.84 8.17 31.79
N GLU A 62 -8.66 7.59 30.61
CA GLU A 62 -7.85 6.36 30.45
C GLU A 62 -6.42 6.60 29.92
N ALA A 63 -6.16 7.75 29.30
CA ALA A 63 -4.89 8.07 28.65
C ALA A 63 -3.65 7.90 29.56
N ALA A 64 -3.75 8.35 30.82
CA ALA A 64 -2.64 8.27 31.76
C ALA A 64 -2.30 6.83 32.17
N LYS A 65 -3.30 5.95 32.26
CA LYS A 65 -3.13 4.56 32.69
C LYS A 65 -2.50 3.72 31.57
N GLN A 66 -2.90 3.96 30.33
CA GLN A 66 -2.40 3.24 29.16
C GLN A 66 -0.98 3.71 28.76
N ARG A 67 -0.67 5.02 28.84
CA ARG A 67 0.71 5.51 28.62
C ARG A 67 1.71 4.92 29.62
N ALA A 68 1.31 4.77 30.90
CA ALA A 68 2.15 4.15 31.93
C ALA A 68 2.37 2.65 31.68
N ALA A 69 1.36 1.94 31.15
CA ALA A 69 1.46 0.53 30.81
C ALA A 69 2.39 0.29 29.60
N PHE A 70 2.29 1.11 28.55
CA PHE A 70 3.15 1.03 27.36
C PHE A 70 4.64 1.27 27.70
N ALA A 71 4.92 2.31 28.49
CA ALA A 71 6.28 2.62 28.93
C ALA A 71 6.89 1.55 29.86
N ALA A 72 6.05 0.74 30.53
CA ALA A 72 6.50 -0.39 31.33
C ALA A 72 6.80 -1.63 30.48
N SER A 73 5.98 -1.92 29.45
CA SER A 73 6.20 -3.06 28.54
C SER A 73 7.45 -2.90 27.67
N GLU A 74 7.81 -1.66 27.31
CA GLU A 74 9.02 -1.39 26.51
C GLU A 74 10.32 -1.63 27.30
N LYS A 75 10.29 -1.40 28.63
CA LYS A 75 11.43 -1.65 29.52
C LYS A 75 11.64 -3.13 29.85
N GLU A 76 10.61 -3.95 29.73
CA GLU A 76 10.66 -5.39 30.03
C GLU A 76 11.14 -6.23 28.84
N SER A 77 11.17 -5.66 27.63
CA SER A 77 11.66 -6.31 26.40
C SER A 77 13.15 -6.07 26.11
N THR A 78 13.87 -5.34 26.98
CA THR A 78 15.32 -5.07 26.89
C THR A 78 16.07 -5.84 27.97
#